data_AF-A0A412KIK8-F1
#
_entry.id   AF-A0A412KIK8-F1
#
_cell.length_a   1.000
_cell.length_b   1.000
_cell.length_c   1.000
_cell.angle_alpha   90.00
_cell.angle_beta   90.00
_cell.angle_gamma   90.00
#
_symmetry.space_group_name_H-M   'P 1'
#
loop_
_entity.id
_entity.type
_entity.pdbx_description
1 polymer ?
#
loop_
_entity_poly.entity_id
_entity_poly.type
_entity_poly.pdbx_seq_one_letter_code
_entity_poly.pdbx_strand_id
1 'polypeptide(L)'
;MIKLALIDNGIPYHMRNNRNQRIVHKSFLASKCDPSEYKDDKSFHGAVCVGIITSICSDIELWDLNVTDSAGTTQITVLLEALEWCIQNKIKLIHMSLGTINYFDIKPLWIQIKRLLDADAIIVAAYHNRNIKTYPAAYPGVFGVRQDRYGLLGNGQILFQEQKGYNIENSIIANFSWNGIVNQANSYAAPVVTGHIATYLNRKPTAGFDDVMDFLMTIATHKSDYPDILENVIRDKTNIEIPVIAGIDLDYEEMIQLKVMFSQNGYYAINLQKNPLDENVIPLEYYDDSNESLNDILYTVYIAYEPDII
;
A
#
# COMPACT_ATOMS: atom_id res chain seq x y z
N MET A 1 -21.53 12.04 -9.31
CA MET A 1 -21.11 11.18 -8.19
C MET A 1 -20.42 9.92 -8.67
N ILE A 2 -19.11 9.89 -8.52
CA ILE A 2 -18.25 8.73 -8.77
C ILE A 2 -18.36 7.72 -7.62
N LYS A 3 -18.30 6.42 -7.94
CA LYS A 3 -18.19 5.36 -6.94
C LYS A 3 -16.73 5.20 -6.52
N LEU A 4 -16.48 5.40 -5.23
CA LEU A 4 -15.17 5.28 -4.60
C LEU A 4 -15.20 4.14 -3.59
N ALA A 5 -14.38 3.10 -3.80
CA ALA A 5 -14.08 2.15 -2.73
C ALA A 5 -12.90 2.66 -1.90
N LEU A 6 -13.10 2.73 -0.58
CA LEU A 6 -12.05 2.91 0.40
C LEU A 6 -11.76 1.54 1.02
N ILE A 7 -10.57 0.99 0.77
CA ILE A 7 -10.11 -0.24 1.39
C ILE A 7 -9.18 0.14 2.54
N ASP A 8 -9.67 0.01 3.77
CA ASP A 8 -8.96 0.46 4.99
C ASP A 8 -9.50 -0.28 6.23
N ASN A 9 -9.36 0.29 7.43
CA ASN A 9 -9.84 -0.22 8.71
C ASN A 9 -11.35 0.05 8.99
N GLY A 10 -12.05 0.63 8.02
CA GLY A 10 -13.46 1.01 8.12
C GLY A 10 -13.72 2.39 8.72
N ILE A 11 -14.95 2.87 8.57
CA ILE A 11 -15.40 4.15 9.14
C ILE A 11 -16.34 3.87 10.33
N PRO A 12 -16.15 4.53 11.49
CA PRO A 12 -17.05 4.35 12.63
C PRO A 12 -18.52 4.61 12.29
N TYR A 13 -19.43 3.80 12.84
CA TYR A 13 -20.88 3.85 12.53
C TYR A 13 -21.49 5.25 12.67
N HIS A 14 -21.18 5.96 13.76
CA HIS A 14 -21.70 7.31 14.00
C HIS A 14 -21.24 8.32 12.95
N MET A 15 -20.02 8.18 12.41
CA MET A 15 -19.52 9.03 11.32
C MET A 15 -20.14 8.65 9.97
N ARG A 16 -20.48 7.38 9.77
CA ARG A 16 -21.19 6.93 8.57
C ARG A 16 -22.61 7.53 8.52
N ASN A 17 -23.33 7.49 9.63
CA ASN A 17 -24.72 7.97 9.70
C ASN A 17 -24.88 9.49 9.80
N ASN A 18 -23.86 10.20 10.29
CA ASN A 18 -23.90 11.66 10.38
C ASN A 18 -23.50 12.36 9.08
N ARG A 19 -23.03 11.61 8.07
CA ARG A 19 -22.74 12.16 6.74
C ARG A 19 -24.00 12.12 5.88
N ASN A 20 -24.33 13.25 5.24
CA ASN A 20 -25.36 13.32 4.19
C ASN A 20 -24.96 12.56 2.90
N GLN A 21 -23.98 11.65 2.97
CA GLN A 21 -23.46 10.87 1.86
C GLN A 21 -23.97 9.44 1.96
N ARG A 22 -24.27 8.83 0.81
CA ARG A 22 -24.58 7.39 0.73
C ARG A 22 -23.30 6.60 0.98
N ILE A 23 -23.22 5.92 2.12
CA ILE A 23 -22.09 5.06 2.49
C ILE A 23 -22.56 3.60 2.47
N VAL A 24 -21.97 2.80 1.59
CA VAL A 24 -22.13 1.33 1.60
C VAL A 24 -20.98 0.77 2.42
N HIS A 25 -21.26 0.00 3.47
CA HIS A 25 -20.21 -0.59 4.31
C HIS A 25 -20.19 -2.12 4.19
N LYS A 26 -18.99 -2.70 4.07
CA LYS A 26 -18.76 -4.13 4.12
C LYS A 26 -17.46 -4.43 4.85
N SER A 27 -17.52 -5.35 5.81
CA SER A 27 -16.33 -5.92 6.45
C SER A 27 -16.01 -7.29 5.84
N PHE A 28 -14.72 -7.54 5.65
CA PHE A 28 -14.16 -8.81 5.19
C PHE A 28 -13.46 -9.58 6.32
N LEU A 29 -13.50 -9.05 7.54
CA LEU A 29 -12.94 -9.70 8.72
C LEU A 29 -13.90 -10.77 9.26
N ALA A 30 -13.34 -11.88 9.74
CA ALA A 30 -14.11 -12.95 10.35
C ALA A 30 -14.79 -12.50 11.66
N SER A 31 -14.10 -11.68 12.45
CA SER A 31 -14.71 -10.95 13.56
C SER A 31 -15.40 -9.70 12.99
N LYS A 32 -16.73 -9.65 13.11
CA LYS A 32 -17.51 -8.44 12.81
C LYS A 32 -17.30 -7.40 13.92
N CYS A 33 -16.07 -6.95 14.12
CA CYS A 33 -15.80 -5.82 15.00
C CYS A 33 -16.25 -4.55 14.27
N ASP A 34 -17.16 -3.78 14.86
CA ASP A 34 -17.44 -2.44 14.34
C ASP A 34 -16.20 -1.56 14.60
N PRO A 35 -15.75 -0.73 13.65
CA PRO A 35 -14.64 0.18 13.89
C PRO A 35 -14.83 1.11 15.10
N SER A 36 -16.07 1.33 15.53
CA SER A 36 -16.40 2.07 16.76
C SER A 36 -16.05 1.33 18.07
N GLU A 37 -15.75 0.04 18.02
CA GLU A 37 -15.29 -0.75 19.17
C GLU A 37 -13.77 -0.70 19.35
N TYR A 38 -13.04 -0.18 18.37
CA TYR A 38 -11.60 0.03 18.46
C TYR A 38 -11.29 1.15 19.46
N LYS A 39 -10.28 0.96 20.32
CA LYS A 39 -10.00 1.85 21.47
C LYS A 39 -8.89 2.89 21.22
N ASP A 40 -8.12 2.76 20.15
CA ASP A 40 -6.88 3.54 19.91
C ASP A 40 -6.97 4.40 18.65
N ASP A 41 -6.13 5.43 18.49
CA ASP A 41 -6.12 6.35 17.34
C ASP A 41 -6.02 5.66 15.96
N LYS A 42 -5.42 4.45 15.91
CA LYS A 42 -5.40 3.59 14.72
C LYS A 42 -6.78 3.20 14.21
N SER A 43 -7.83 3.38 15.00
CA SER A 43 -9.23 3.12 14.68
C SER A 43 -9.86 4.10 13.70
N PHE A 44 -9.32 5.31 13.58
CA PHE A 44 -9.91 6.36 12.75
C PHE A 44 -9.23 6.53 11.40
N HIS A 45 -8.28 5.66 11.04
CA HIS A 45 -7.46 5.82 9.85
C HIS A 45 -8.28 6.01 8.56
N GLY A 46 -9.18 5.08 8.25
CA GLY A 46 -10.08 5.20 7.09
C GLY A 46 -11.00 6.41 7.17
N ALA A 47 -11.49 6.77 8.36
CA ALA A 47 -12.31 7.97 8.56
C ALA A 47 -11.54 9.27 8.24
N VAL A 48 -10.26 9.34 8.63
CA VAL A 48 -9.35 10.44 8.29
C VAL A 48 -9.12 10.49 6.79
N CYS A 49 -8.76 9.38 6.14
CA CYS A 49 -8.56 9.32 4.68
C CYS A 49 -9.79 9.86 3.93
N VAL A 50 -11.00 9.48 4.35
CA VAL A 50 -12.23 10.02 3.73
C VAL A 50 -12.43 11.50 4.05
N GLY A 51 -12.10 11.96 5.26
CA GLY A 51 -12.11 13.38 5.59
C GLY A 51 -11.23 14.20 4.64
N ILE A 52 -10.04 13.69 4.31
CA ILE A 52 -9.12 14.30 3.35
C ILE A 52 -9.74 14.30 1.95
N ILE A 53 -10.20 13.16 1.45
CA ILE A 53 -10.83 13.04 0.13
C ILE A 53 -12.01 14.00 0.01
N THR A 54 -12.88 14.04 1.01
CA THR A 54 -14.09 14.88 1.02
C THR A 54 -13.82 16.36 1.19
N SER A 55 -12.66 16.74 1.74
CA SER A 55 -12.22 18.14 1.75
C SER A 55 -11.88 18.67 0.35
N ILE A 56 -11.56 17.77 -0.60
CA ILE A 56 -11.25 18.09 -2.00
C ILE A 56 -12.46 17.81 -2.89
N CYS A 57 -13.14 16.67 -2.70
CA CYS A 57 -14.27 16.22 -3.48
C CYS A 57 -15.40 15.66 -2.60
N SER A 58 -16.46 16.45 -2.38
CA SER A 58 -17.59 16.03 -1.54
C SER A 58 -18.64 15.20 -2.29
N ASP A 59 -18.69 15.24 -3.63
CA ASP A 59 -19.67 14.51 -4.45
C ASP A 59 -19.19 13.07 -4.76
N ILE A 60 -19.13 12.23 -3.73
CA ILE A 60 -18.69 10.82 -3.84
C ILE A 60 -19.74 9.85 -3.29
N GLU A 61 -19.91 8.72 -3.97
CA GLU A 61 -20.63 7.56 -3.44
C GLU A 61 -19.57 6.66 -2.82
N LEU A 62 -19.54 6.64 -1.49
CA LEU A 62 -18.45 6.00 -0.75
C LEU A 62 -18.81 4.55 -0.40
N TRP A 63 -17.91 3.64 -0.74
CA TRP A 63 -18.00 2.23 -0.46
C TRP A 63 -16.87 1.89 0.52
N ASP A 64 -17.20 1.82 1.80
CA ASP A 64 -16.30 1.59 2.92
C ASP A 64 -16.05 0.10 3.13
N LEU A 65 -14.87 -0.37 2.72
CA LEU A 65 -14.46 -1.77 2.73
C LEU A 65 -13.43 -2.00 3.84
N ASN A 66 -13.89 -2.57 4.95
CA ASN A 66 -13.04 -2.85 6.09
C ASN A 66 -12.27 -4.17 5.88
N VAL A 67 -10.94 -4.09 5.82
CA VAL A 67 -10.03 -5.24 5.65
C VAL A 67 -8.97 -5.36 6.74
N THR A 68 -8.76 -4.35 7.58
CA THR A 68 -7.75 -4.42 8.65
C THR A 68 -8.37 -4.53 10.04
N ASP A 69 -7.72 -5.32 10.89
CA ASP A 69 -8.09 -5.46 12.29
C ASP A 69 -7.75 -4.22 13.14
N SER A 70 -7.96 -4.31 14.46
CA SER A 70 -7.68 -3.22 15.40
C SER A 70 -6.20 -2.84 15.50
N ALA A 71 -5.27 -3.71 15.11
CA ALA A 71 -3.84 -3.41 15.07
C ALA A 71 -3.43 -2.65 13.78
N GLY A 72 -4.33 -2.61 12.79
CA GLY A 72 -4.10 -2.05 11.46
C GLY A 72 -3.49 -3.07 10.49
N THR A 73 -3.56 -4.36 10.81
CA THR A 73 -3.01 -5.45 9.99
C THR A 73 -4.09 -6.19 9.21
N THR A 74 -3.72 -6.76 8.07
CA THR A 74 -4.60 -7.61 7.25
C THR A 74 -3.83 -8.81 6.73
N GLN A 75 -4.52 -9.93 6.55
CA GLN A 75 -4.01 -11.04 5.75
C GLN A 75 -4.20 -10.73 4.28
N ILE A 76 -3.30 -11.22 3.43
CA ILE A 76 -3.39 -11.01 1.98
C ILE A 76 -4.71 -11.54 1.42
N THR A 77 -5.18 -12.69 1.90
CA THR A 77 -6.44 -13.33 1.45
C THR A 77 -7.66 -12.42 1.64
N VAL A 78 -7.73 -11.69 2.75
CA VAL A 78 -8.80 -10.71 3.06
C VAL A 78 -8.75 -9.55 2.07
N LEU A 79 -7.56 -9.03 1.76
CA LEU A 79 -7.38 -7.97 0.77
C LEU A 79 -7.78 -8.45 -0.64
N LEU A 80 -7.38 -9.67 -1.03
CA LEU A 80 -7.77 -10.22 -2.33
C LEU A 80 -9.29 -10.40 -2.46
N GLU A 81 -9.99 -10.79 -1.38
CA GLU A 81 -11.45 -10.88 -1.37
C GLU A 81 -12.11 -9.49 -1.54
N ALA A 82 -11.58 -8.46 -0.91
CA ALA A 82 -12.06 -7.09 -1.07
C ALA A 82 -11.86 -6.57 -2.50
N LEU A 83 -10.70 -6.83 -3.10
CA LEU A 83 -10.41 -6.46 -4.50
C LEU A 83 -11.31 -7.22 -5.48
N GLU A 84 -11.54 -8.52 -5.27
CA GLU A 84 -12.51 -9.30 -6.05
C GLU A 84 -13.91 -8.69 -5.96
N TRP A 85 -14.32 -8.27 -4.78
CA TRP A 85 -15.59 -7.61 -4.59
C TRP A 85 -15.67 -6.27 -5.34
N CYS A 86 -14.57 -5.48 -5.39
CA CYS A 86 -14.49 -4.28 -6.23
C CYS A 86 -14.67 -4.59 -7.72
N ILE A 87 -14.09 -5.70 -8.22
CA ILE A 87 -14.26 -6.16 -9.61
C ILE A 87 -15.73 -6.46 -9.89
N GLN A 88 -16.37 -7.27 -9.03
CA GLN A 88 -17.76 -7.68 -9.19
C GLN A 88 -18.74 -6.49 -9.18
N ASN A 89 -18.42 -5.45 -8.40
CA ASN A 89 -19.22 -4.25 -8.29
C ASN A 89 -18.82 -3.13 -9.27
N LYS A 90 -17.84 -3.39 -10.15
CA LYS A 90 -17.36 -2.46 -11.18
C LYS A 90 -16.99 -1.10 -10.60
N ILE A 91 -16.21 -1.11 -9.51
CA ILE A 91 -15.76 0.12 -8.87
C ILE A 91 -14.74 0.84 -9.76
N LYS A 92 -15.02 2.11 -10.08
CA LYS A 92 -14.19 2.92 -10.98
C LYS A 92 -13.00 3.55 -10.27
N LEU A 93 -13.12 3.96 -9.01
CA LEU A 93 -12.03 4.54 -8.23
C LEU A 93 -11.82 3.75 -6.94
N ILE A 94 -10.60 3.28 -6.71
CA ILE A 94 -10.22 2.48 -5.54
C ILE A 94 -9.07 3.17 -4.83
N HIS A 95 -9.22 3.35 -3.53
CA HIS A 95 -8.21 3.91 -2.65
C HIS A 95 -7.74 2.87 -1.64
N MET A 96 -6.42 2.75 -1.50
CA MET A 96 -5.76 1.89 -0.51
C MET A 96 -4.69 2.68 0.23
N SER A 97 -4.93 2.99 1.50
CA SER A 97 -3.88 3.51 2.39
C SER A 97 -3.21 2.39 3.19
N LEU A 98 -2.98 1.27 2.51
CA LEU A 98 -2.33 0.06 3.02
C LEU A 98 -1.56 -0.61 1.89
N GLY A 99 -0.68 -1.53 2.26
CA GLY A 99 0.06 -2.34 1.32
C GLY A 99 0.94 -3.37 2.02
N THR A 100 1.69 -4.12 1.22
CA THR A 100 2.57 -5.20 1.68
C THR A 100 3.98 -4.98 1.16
N ILE A 101 4.96 -5.33 1.99
CA ILE A 101 6.38 -5.46 1.63
C ILE A 101 6.79 -6.94 1.51
N ASN A 102 5.86 -7.87 1.78
CA ASN A 102 6.09 -9.30 1.70
C ASN A 102 6.15 -9.74 0.23
N TYR A 103 7.29 -10.32 -0.15
CA TYR A 103 7.57 -10.85 -1.49
C TYR A 103 6.50 -11.83 -1.99
N PHE A 104 6.01 -12.73 -1.13
CA PHE A 104 5.06 -13.77 -1.54
C PHE A 104 3.67 -13.22 -1.86
N ASP A 105 3.32 -12.05 -1.33
CA ASP A 105 2.05 -11.38 -1.62
C ASP A 105 2.04 -10.72 -3.00
N ILE A 106 3.21 -10.42 -3.57
CA ILE A 106 3.33 -9.59 -4.78
C ILE A 106 2.63 -10.23 -5.97
N LYS A 107 2.86 -11.53 -6.22
CA LYS A 107 2.28 -12.20 -7.39
C LYS A 107 0.75 -12.37 -7.25
N PRO A 108 0.21 -12.88 -6.12
CA PRO A 108 -1.24 -12.95 -5.90
C PRO A 108 -1.94 -11.59 -5.97
N LEU A 109 -1.36 -10.55 -5.37
CA LEU A 109 -1.92 -9.20 -5.39
C LEU A 109 -1.93 -8.61 -6.79
N TRP A 110 -0.84 -8.78 -7.55
CA TRP A 110 -0.76 -8.31 -8.93
C TRP A 110 -1.86 -8.90 -9.82
N ILE A 111 -2.20 -10.18 -9.64
CA ILE A 111 -3.28 -10.82 -10.41
C ILE A 111 -4.62 -10.09 -10.22
N GLN A 112 -4.93 -9.65 -8.99
CA GLN A 112 -6.17 -8.92 -8.71
C GLN A 112 -6.11 -7.47 -9.19
N ILE A 113 -4.99 -6.78 -8.95
CA ILE A 113 -4.77 -5.42 -9.42
C ILE A 113 -4.87 -5.36 -10.93
N LYS A 114 -4.23 -6.28 -11.66
CA LYS A 114 -4.29 -6.34 -13.11
C LYS A 114 -5.73 -6.51 -13.62
N ARG A 115 -6.55 -7.37 -13.00
CA ARG A 115 -7.96 -7.54 -13.38
C ARG A 115 -8.77 -6.26 -13.19
N LEU A 116 -8.48 -5.49 -12.14
CA LEU A 116 -9.10 -4.18 -11.93
C LEU A 116 -8.67 -3.17 -12.99
N LEU A 117 -7.38 -3.11 -13.32
CA LEU A 117 -6.85 -2.24 -14.38
C LEU A 117 -7.42 -2.60 -15.76
N ASP A 118 -7.50 -3.90 -16.09
CA ASP A 118 -8.10 -4.40 -17.33
C ASP A 118 -9.63 -4.11 -17.38
N ALA A 119 -10.27 -3.89 -16.22
CA ALA A 119 -11.65 -3.42 -16.09
C ALA A 119 -11.77 -1.89 -16.00
N ASP A 120 -10.70 -1.15 -16.35
CA ASP A 120 -10.62 0.30 -16.39
C ASP A 120 -10.83 0.99 -15.02
N ALA A 121 -10.53 0.27 -13.92
CA ALA A 121 -10.51 0.85 -12.59
C ALA A 121 -9.25 1.72 -12.39
N ILE A 122 -9.41 2.84 -11.70
CA ILE A 122 -8.34 3.72 -11.28
C ILE A 122 -7.99 3.40 -9.83
N ILE A 123 -6.71 3.16 -9.56
CA ILE A 123 -6.24 2.71 -8.25
C ILE A 123 -5.21 3.71 -7.73
N VAL A 124 -5.40 4.15 -6.47
CA VAL A 124 -4.44 4.97 -5.74
C VAL A 124 -4.00 4.21 -4.51
N ALA A 125 -2.68 4.11 -4.28
CA ALA A 125 -2.15 3.43 -3.12
C ALA A 125 -1.00 4.20 -2.44
N ALA A 126 -0.95 4.13 -1.12
CA ALA A 126 0.13 4.71 -0.33
C ALA A 126 1.33 3.77 -0.24
N TYR A 127 2.54 4.34 -0.27
CA TYR A 127 3.76 3.62 0.13
C TYR A 127 3.90 3.52 1.64
N HIS A 128 4.72 2.58 2.12
CA HIS A 128 5.09 2.47 3.52
C HIS A 128 5.70 3.76 4.09
N ASN A 129 5.38 4.12 5.32
CA ASN A 129 5.82 5.37 5.98
C ASN A 129 7.34 5.47 6.20
N ARG A 130 8.10 4.40 5.98
CA ARG A 130 9.57 4.42 5.95
C ARG A 130 10.15 4.63 4.53
N ASN A 131 9.34 5.03 3.54
CA ASN A 131 9.71 5.10 2.12
C ASN A 131 10.21 3.76 1.55
N ILE A 132 9.66 2.66 2.04
CA ILE A 132 9.96 1.33 1.51
C ILE A 132 9.06 1.04 0.31
N LYS A 133 9.62 0.42 -0.72
CA LYS A 133 8.87 -0.15 -1.84
C LYS A 133 7.73 -1.02 -1.31
N THR A 134 6.50 -0.69 -1.70
CA THR A 134 5.29 -1.32 -1.17
C THR A 134 4.33 -1.59 -2.30
N TYR A 135 3.67 -2.74 -2.24
CA TYR A 135 2.63 -3.11 -3.19
C TYR A 135 1.25 -2.93 -2.55
N PRO A 136 0.26 -2.35 -3.27
CA PRO A 136 0.23 -2.19 -4.72
C PRO A 136 0.79 -0.88 -5.28
N ALA A 137 1.25 0.06 -4.45
CA ALA A 137 1.71 1.39 -4.89
C ALA A 137 2.81 1.36 -5.98
N ALA A 138 3.68 0.34 -5.95
CA ALA A 138 4.76 0.14 -6.91
C ALA A 138 4.36 -0.62 -8.20
N TYR A 139 3.10 -1.04 -8.37
CA TYR A 139 2.69 -1.74 -9.60
C TYR A 139 2.45 -0.77 -10.76
N PRO A 140 2.82 -1.14 -12.01
CA PRO A 140 2.43 -0.39 -13.19
C PRO A 140 0.91 -0.16 -13.26
N GLY A 141 0.49 1.06 -13.58
CA GLY A 141 -0.92 1.44 -13.64
C GLY A 141 -1.57 1.76 -12.29
N VAL A 142 -0.82 1.73 -11.18
CA VAL A 142 -1.29 2.21 -9.87
C VAL A 142 -0.69 3.58 -9.57
N PHE A 143 -1.52 4.54 -9.19
CA PHE A 143 -1.05 5.83 -8.71
C PHE A 143 -0.45 5.68 -7.30
N GLY A 144 0.88 5.55 -7.24
CA GLY A 144 1.65 5.35 -6.02
C GLY A 144 2.01 6.69 -5.38
N VAL A 145 1.67 6.85 -4.10
CA VAL A 145 1.76 8.16 -3.43
C VAL A 145 2.60 8.12 -2.15
N ARG A 146 3.49 9.09 -2.02
CA ARG A 146 4.24 9.41 -0.79
C ARG A 146 3.89 10.81 -0.31
N GLN A 147 4.15 11.08 0.95
CA GLN A 147 4.02 12.41 1.52
C GLN A 147 5.23 13.28 1.17
N ASP A 148 4.98 14.58 1.01
CA ASP A 148 5.99 15.62 1.09
C ASP A 148 6.56 15.79 2.52
N ARG A 149 7.80 15.33 2.71
CA ARG A 149 8.56 15.40 3.96
C ARG A 149 9.42 16.65 4.09
N TYR A 150 9.56 17.40 3.00
CA TYR A 150 10.47 18.54 2.89
C TYR A 150 9.75 19.89 2.85
N GLY A 151 8.41 19.87 2.88
CA GLY A 151 7.60 21.09 2.83
C GLY A 151 7.72 21.82 1.49
N LEU A 152 7.96 21.07 0.41
CA LEU A 152 8.04 21.59 -0.95
C LEU A 152 6.67 21.89 -1.54
N LEU A 153 5.59 21.33 -1.00
CA LEU A 153 4.24 21.46 -1.49
C LEU A 153 3.36 22.23 -0.50
N GLY A 154 2.48 23.07 -1.01
CA GLY A 154 1.36 23.63 -0.26
C GLY A 154 0.28 22.58 0.00
N ASN A 155 -0.67 22.89 0.90
CA ASN A 155 -1.76 21.98 1.23
C ASN A 155 -2.57 21.58 -0.01
N GLY A 156 -2.76 20.28 -0.22
CA GLY A 156 -3.50 19.72 -1.34
C GLY A 156 -2.74 19.71 -2.67
N GLN A 157 -1.50 20.18 -2.71
CA GLN A 157 -0.68 20.13 -3.92
C GLN A 157 -0.04 18.75 -4.09
N ILE A 158 0.31 18.45 -5.34
CA ILE A 158 1.04 17.25 -5.73
C ILE A 158 2.25 17.63 -6.59
N LEU A 159 3.25 16.76 -6.64
CA LEU A 159 4.33 16.78 -7.63
C LEU A 159 4.62 15.34 -8.08
N PHE A 160 5.28 15.22 -9.23
CA PHE A 160 5.86 13.98 -9.69
C PHE A 160 7.38 14.03 -9.51
N GLN A 161 7.96 12.91 -9.11
CA GLN A 161 9.42 12.75 -9.03
C GLN A 161 9.80 11.54 -9.87
N GLU A 162 10.65 11.72 -10.89
CA GLU A 162 11.18 10.58 -11.62
C GLU A 162 12.08 9.71 -10.71
N GLN A 163 11.88 8.40 -10.74
CA GLN A 163 12.65 7.45 -9.96
C GLN A 163 13.12 6.31 -10.84
N LYS A 164 14.40 5.95 -10.71
CA LYS A 164 14.97 4.81 -11.43
C LYS A 164 14.21 3.53 -11.06
N GLY A 165 13.74 2.80 -12.07
CA GLY A 165 13.05 1.52 -11.87
C GLY A 165 11.54 1.62 -11.57
N TYR A 166 10.98 2.82 -11.55
CA TYR A 166 9.55 3.05 -11.33
C TYR A 166 8.94 3.84 -12.49
N ASN A 167 7.67 3.56 -12.79
CA ASN A 167 6.93 4.43 -13.69
C ASN A 167 6.55 5.74 -12.98
N ILE A 168 6.21 6.75 -13.78
CA ILE A 168 5.91 8.08 -13.23
C ILE A 168 4.61 8.09 -12.42
N GLU A 169 3.62 7.24 -12.73
CA GLU A 169 2.39 7.09 -11.91
C GLU A 169 2.69 6.57 -10.51
N ASN A 170 3.76 5.82 -10.35
CA ASN A 170 4.18 5.25 -9.08
C ASN A 170 4.92 6.26 -8.20
N SER A 171 5.15 7.48 -8.68
CA SER A 171 6.12 8.40 -8.08
C SER A 171 5.50 9.77 -7.78
N ILE A 172 4.28 9.75 -7.22
CA ILE A 172 3.57 10.96 -6.82
C ILE A 172 3.94 11.33 -5.39
N ILE A 173 4.23 12.60 -5.16
CA ILE A 173 4.33 13.20 -3.83
C ILE A 173 3.13 14.11 -3.63
N ALA A 174 2.48 14.02 -2.48
CA ALA A 174 1.38 14.90 -2.12
C ALA A 174 1.57 15.47 -0.72
N ASN A 175 1.02 16.66 -0.48
CA ASN A 175 0.98 17.26 0.84
C ASN A 175 -0.47 17.45 1.31
N PHE A 176 -0.68 17.17 2.59
CA PHE A 176 -1.91 17.49 3.27
C PHE A 176 -1.62 18.02 4.68
N SER A 177 -2.29 19.11 5.04
CA SER A 177 -2.21 19.73 6.36
C SER A 177 -3.62 20.06 6.85
N TRP A 178 -4.03 19.47 7.98
CA TRP A 178 -5.31 19.75 8.63
C TRP A 178 -5.06 20.39 10.00
N ASN A 179 -5.45 21.66 10.17
CA ASN A 179 -5.42 22.37 11.45
C ASN A 179 -4.06 22.31 12.20
N GLY A 180 -2.94 22.25 11.46
CA GLY A 180 -1.60 22.14 12.07
C GLY A 180 -1.28 20.76 12.66
N ILE A 181 -2.19 19.78 12.57
CA ILE A 181 -1.89 18.38 12.87
C ILE A 181 -1.16 17.80 11.66
N VAL A 182 0.16 17.83 11.75
CA VAL A 182 1.08 17.25 10.78
C VAL A 182 1.39 15.84 11.26
N ASN A 183 0.42 14.94 11.20
CA ASN A 183 0.72 13.54 11.40
C ASN A 183 1.30 13.04 10.07
N GLN A 184 2.63 13.04 9.96
CA GLN A 184 3.31 12.75 8.70
C GLN A 184 3.17 11.26 8.37
N ALA A 185 2.21 10.92 7.50
CA ALA A 185 2.06 9.59 6.93
C ALA A 185 1.74 9.66 5.43
N ASN A 186 2.32 8.74 4.66
CA ASN A 186 1.99 8.52 3.25
C ASN A 186 0.50 8.17 3.07
N SER A 187 -0.10 7.52 4.07
CA SER A 187 -1.54 7.22 4.11
C SER A 187 -2.44 8.44 4.16
N TYR A 188 -1.93 9.63 4.51
CA TYR A 188 -2.67 10.89 4.44
C TYR A 188 -2.34 11.72 3.20
N ALA A 189 -1.27 11.37 2.48
CA ALA A 189 -0.94 11.93 1.18
C ALA A 189 -1.73 11.27 0.04
N ALA A 190 -1.87 9.94 0.02
CA ALA A 190 -2.63 9.22 -1.00
C ALA A 190 -4.09 9.72 -1.17
N PRO A 191 -4.84 10.02 -0.09
CA PRO A 191 -6.18 10.59 -0.15
C PRO A 191 -6.27 11.92 -0.91
N VAL A 192 -5.20 12.73 -0.93
CA VAL A 192 -5.16 13.98 -1.71
C VAL A 192 -5.27 13.70 -3.20
N VAL A 193 -4.47 12.76 -3.68
CA VAL A 193 -4.48 12.32 -5.08
C VAL A 193 -5.84 11.71 -5.42
N THR A 194 -6.39 10.86 -4.55
CA THR A 194 -7.75 10.32 -4.73
C THR A 194 -8.81 11.40 -4.83
N GLY A 195 -8.75 12.46 -4.02
CA GLY A 195 -9.69 13.58 -4.07
C GLY A 195 -9.64 14.36 -5.39
N HIS A 196 -8.44 14.59 -5.92
CA HIS A 196 -8.25 15.21 -7.24
C HIS A 196 -8.81 14.33 -8.37
N ILE A 197 -8.50 13.03 -8.35
CA ILE A 197 -9.02 12.07 -9.34
C ILE A 197 -10.54 12.00 -9.26
N ALA A 198 -11.13 11.93 -8.05
CA ALA A 198 -12.58 11.91 -7.88
C ALA A 198 -13.25 13.17 -8.46
N THR A 199 -12.64 14.34 -8.26
CA THR A 199 -13.12 15.61 -8.82
C THR A 199 -13.12 15.58 -10.35
N TYR A 200 -12.07 15.04 -10.96
CA TYR A 200 -11.96 14.90 -12.40
C TYR A 200 -12.98 13.90 -12.96
N LEU A 201 -13.07 12.70 -12.37
CA LEU A 201 -14.00 11.65 -12.80
C LEU A 201 -15.48 12.05 -12.64
N ASN A 202 -15.82 12.89 -11.66
CA ASN A 202 -17.17 13.46 -11.58
C ASN A 202 -17.55 14.31 -12.80
N ARG A 203 -16.58 14.99 -13.42
CA ARG A 203 -16.78 15.78 -14.63
C ARG A 203 -16.64 14.95 -15.90
N LYS A 204 -15.83 13.90 -15.85
CA LYS A 204 -15.50 12.99 -16.97
C LYS A 204 -15.63 11.53 -16.53
N PRO A 205 -16.86 10.99 -16.37
CA PRO A 205 -17.06 9.66 -15.78
C PRO A 205 -16.49 8.50 -16.60
N THR A 206 -16.27 8.71 -17.90
CA THR A 206 -15.73 7.70 -18.84
C THR A 206 -14.22 7.82 -19.04
N ALA A 207 -13.55 8.73 -18.32
CA ALA A 207 -12.11 8.92 -18.47
C ALA A 207 -11.34 7.66 -18.05
N GLY A 208 -10.34 7.29 -18.86
CA GLY A 208 -9.45 6.18 -18.61
C GLY A 208 -8.24 6.57 -17.76
N PHE A 209 -7.31 5.63 -17.59
CA PHE A 209 -6.06 5.86 -16.87
C PHE A 209 -5.25 7.03 -17.44
N ASP A 210 -5.06 7.07 -18.77
CA ASP A 210 -4.24 8.10 -19.44
C ASP A 210 -4.86 9.50 -19.27
N ASP A 211 -6.18 9.63 -19.39
CA ASP A 211 -6.88 10.90 -19.16
C ASP A 211 -6.67 11.42 -17.72
N VAL A 212 -6.67 10.51 -16.74
CA VAL A 212 -6.44 10.84 -15.34
C VAL A 212 -4.99 11.22 -15.11
N MET A 213 -4.04 10.49 -15.71
CA MET A 213 -2.62 10.81 -15.66
C MET A 213 -2.34 12.20 -16.22
N ASP A 214 -2.85 12.52 -17.41
CA ASP A 214 -2.69 13.84 -18.05
C ASP A 214 -3.26 14.97 -17.20
N PHE A 215 -4.42 14.72 -16.57
CA PHE A 215 -5.01 15.66 -15.63
C PHE A 215 -4.11 15.88 -14.40
N LEU A 216 -3.61 14.81 -13.78
CA LEU A 216 -2.72 14.92 -12.62
C LEU A 216 -1.43 15.67 -12.96
N MET A 217 -0.83 15.37 -14.13
CA MET A 217 0.33 16.08 -14.64
C MET A 217 0.06 17.58 -14.85
N THR A 218 -1.14 17.94 -15.30
CA THR A 218 -1.55 19.33 -15.52
C THR A 218 -1.68 20.13 -14.21
N ILE A 219 -2.13 19.49 -13.12
CA ILE A 219 -2.27 20.15 -11.82
C ILE A 219 -1.02 20.05 -10.93
N ALA A 220 -0.04 19.24 -11.33
CA ALA A 220 1.17 19.02 -10.56
C ALA A 220 2.01 20.28 -10.48
N THR A 221 2.64 20.48 -9.33
CA THR A 221 3.61 21.56 -9.14
C THR A 221 4.92 21.15 -9.80
N HIS A 222 5.42 21.96 -10.73
CA HIS A 222 6.74 21.78 -11.33
C HIS A 222 7.80 22.42 -10.43
N LYS A 223 8.42 21.62 -9.56
CA LYS A 223 9.56 22.01 -8.72
C LYS A 223 10.76 21.11 -9.02
N SER A 224 11.96 21.62 -8.78
CA SER A 224 13.19 20.87 -8.89
C SER A 224 13.25 19.74 -7.86
N ASP A 225 13.76 18.60 -8.32
CA ASP A 225 14.16 17.36 -7.62
C ASP A 225 13.70 17.20 -6.17
N TYR A 226 12.70 16.34 -5.96
CA TYR A 226 12.39 15.81 -4.64
C TYR A 226 13.58 14.92 -4.18
N PRO A 227 14.12 15.08 -2.97
CA PRO A 227 15.39 14.44 -2.60
C PRO A 227 15.24 12.98 -2.13
N ASP A 228 14.06 12.57 -1.67
CA ASP A 228 13.84 11.22 -1.14
C ASP A 228 13.49 10.23 -2.25
N ILE A 229 14.17 9.10 -2.28
CA ILE A 229 13.86 7.96 -3.15
C ILE A 229 13.14 6.86 -2.36
N LEU A 230 12.57 5.88 -3.08
CA LEU A 230 12.11 4.64 -2.48
C LEU A 230 13.30 3.72 -2.21
N GLU A 231 13.26 3.07 -1.06
CA GLU A 231 14.26 2.09 -0.61
C GLU A 231 13.65 0.69 -0.67
N ASN A 232 14.47 -0.35 -0.85
CA ASN A 232 13.99 -1.74 -0.80
C ASN A 232 14.17 -2.39 0.58
N VAL A 233 14.95 -1.78 1.47
CA VAL A 233 15.25 -2.31 2.80
C VAL A 233 15.00 -1.30 3.92
N ILE A 234 14.67 -1.83 5.09
CA ILE A 234 14.56 -1.08 6.34
C ILE A 234 15.95 -0.98 6.97
N ARG A 235 16.55 0.21 6.92
CA ARG A 235 17.83 0.51 7.58
C ARG A 235 17.60 0.82 9.06
N ASP A 236 17.49 -0.21 9.88
CA ASP A 236 17.39 -0.10 11.34
C ASP A 236 18.47 -0.99 11.99
N LYS A 237 18.94 -0.60 13.17
CA LYS A 237 20.10 -1.22 13.82
C LYS A 237 19.73 -2.05 15.05
N THR A 238 18.49 -2.52 15.13
CA THR A 238 18.07 -3.44 16.17
C THR A 238 18.61 -4.85 15.88
N ASN A 239 18.87 -5.61 16.94
CA ASN A 239 19.40 -6.96 16.79
C ASN A 239 18.29 -7.92 16.32
N ILE A 240 18.66 -8.83 15.42
CA ILE A 240 17.83 -9.97 15.03
C ILE A 240 17.92 -11.00 16.16
N GLU A 241 16.79 -11.35 16.76
CA GLU A 241 16.73 -12.24 17.95
C GLU A 241 16.49 -13.72 17.59
N ILE A 242 16.37 -14.01 16.30
CA ILE A 242 16.13 -15.36 15.75
C ILE A 242 17.42 -15.95 15.14
N PRO A 243 17.52 -17.28 15.01
CA PRO A 243 18.63 -17.92 14.30
C PRO A 243 18.69 -17.48 12.83
N VAL A 244 19.90 -17.13 12.38
CA VAL A 244 20.23 -16.93 10.96
C VAL A 244 21.23 -18.00 10.55
N ILE A 245 20.88 -18.83 9.56
CA ILE A 245 21.68 -19.97 9.13
C ILE A 245 22.29 -19.69 7.75
N ALA A 246 23.61 -19.59 7.71
CA ALA A 246 24.33 -19.52 6.44
C ALA A 246 24.60 -20.93 5.89
N GLY A 247 24.00 -21.26 4.74
CA GLY A 247 24.32 -22.46 3.98
C GLY A 247 25.66 -22.35 3.27
N ILE A 248 26.75 -22.70 3.95
CA ILE A 248 28.09 -22.73 3.37
C ILE A 248 28.27 -24.05 2.60
N ASP A 249 28.65 -23.95 1.33
CA ASP A 249 28.84 -25.10 0.43
C ASP A 249 27.59 -25.96 0.20
N LEU A 250 26.40 -25.43 0.50
CA LEU A 250 25.12 -26.06 0.17
C LEU A 250 24.61 -25.59 -1.19
N ASP A 251 24.09 -26.53 -1.98
CA ASP A 251 23.37 -26.19 -3.20
C ASP A 251 21.93 -25.73 -2.94
N TYR A 252 21.23 -25.33 -4.01
CA TYR A 252 19.87 -24.81 -3.88
C TYR A 252 18.86 -25.86 -3.41
N GLU A 253 19.04 -27.13 -3.77
CA GLU A 253 18.14 -28.21 -3.39
C GLU A 253 18.32 -28.54 -1.91
N GLU A 254 19.56 -28.55 -1.44
CA GLU A 254 19.89 -28.76 -0.03
C GLU A 254 19.31 -27.66 0.86
N MET A 255 19.40 -26.39 0.44
CA MET A 255 18.79 -25.27 1.16
C MET A 255 17.26 -25.37 1.21
N ILE A 256 16.62 -25.80 0.12
CA ILE A 256 15.16 -26.04 0.09
C ILE A 256 14.79 -27.20 1.02
N GLN A 257 15.54 -28.30 1.00
CA GLN A 257 15.31 -29.44 1.89
C GLN A 257 15.43 -29.04 3.36
N LEU A 258 16.42 -28.23 3.71
CA LEU A 258 16.60 -27.71 5.07
C LEU A 258 15.39 -26.87 5.50
N LYS A 259 14.92 -25.95 4.64
CA LYS A 259 13.69 -25.19 4.89
C LYS A 259 12.48 -26.12 5.12
N VAL A 260 12.32 -27.14 4.29
CA VAL A 260 11.23 -28.13 4.42
C VAL A 260 11.32 -28.88 5.76
N MET A 261 12.51 -29.27 6.20
CA MET A 261 12.72 -29.91 7.50
C MET A 261 12.29 -29.00 8.65
N PHE A 262 12.62 -27.71 8.62
CA PHE A 262 12.15 -26.75 9.64
C PHE A 262 10.62 -26.65 9.65
N SER A 263 9.99 -26.49 8.48
CA SER A 263 8.53 -26.44 8.35
C SER A 263 7.84 -27.71 8.86
N GLN A 264 8.40 -28.89 8.59
CA GLN A 264 7.89 -30.17 9.09
C GLN A 264 7.97 -30.30 10.62
N ASN A 265 8.88 -29.55 11.25
CA ASN A 265 9.02 -29.48 12.70
C ASN A 265 8.27 -28.28 13.32
N GLY A 266 7.43 -27.59 12.53
CA GLY A 266 6.56 -26.52 13.01
C GLY A 266 7.21 -25.14 13.07
N TYR A 267 8.40 -24.95 12.48
CA TYR A 267 9.06 -23.65 12.40
C TYR A 267 8.71 -22.95 11.10
N TYR A 268 8.45 -21.64 11.18
CA TYR A 268 8.33 -20.77 10.02
C TYR A 268 9.70 -20.29 9.55
N ALA A 269 10.28 -21.01 8.58
CA ALA A 269 11.59 -20.70 8.00
C ALA A 269 11.49 -19.93 6.68
N ILE A 270 12.25 -18.85 6.56
CA ILE A 270 12.40 -18.07 5.33
C ILE A 270 13.77 -18.33 4.71
N ASN A 271 13.79 -18.78 3.46
CA ASN A 271 15.03 -18.97 2.72
C ASN A 271 15.28 -17.78 1.78
N LEU A 272 16.45 -17.16 1.90
CA LEU A 272 16.98 -16.15 1.00
C LEU A 272 18.07 -16.77 0.11
N GLN A 273 17.94 -16.65 -1.20
CA GLN A 273 18.87 -17.26 -2.13
C GLN A 273 19.17 -16.36 -3.33
N LYS A 274 20.39 -16.42 -3.89
CA LYS A 274 20.70 -15.78 -5.17
C LYS A 274 20.10 -16.61 -6.31
N ASN A 275 19.39 -15.96 -7.24
CA ASN A 275 18.79 -16.60 -8.42
C ASN A 275 17.99 -17.88 -8.09
N PRO A 276 16.97 -17.81 -7.22
CA PRO A 276 16.19 -18.99 -6.86
C PRO A 276 15.37 -19.52 -8.05
N LEU A 277 15.17 -20.84 -8.08
CA LEU A 277 14.29 -21.52 -9.04
C LEU A 277 12.89 -21.81 -8.46
N ASP A 278 12.76 -21.84 -7.13
CA ASP A 278 11.51 -22.09 -6.41
C ASP A 278 10.81 -20.77 -6.07
N GLU A 279 9.51 -20.68 -6.34
CA GLU A 279 8.69 -19.48 -6.04
C GLU A 279 8.47 -19.23 -4.55
N ASN A 280 8.77 -20.21 -3.69
CA ASN A 280 8.70 -20.12 -2.23
C ASN A 280 10.03 -19.70 -1.59
N VAL A 281 11.02 -19.30 -2.38
CA VAL A 281 12.31 -18.77 -1.94
C VAL A 281 12.39 -17.31 -2.36
N ILE A 282 12.91 -16.46 -1.46
CA ILE A 282 13.02 -15.04 -1.76
C ILE A 282 14.37 -14.80 -2.46
N PRO A 283 14.36 -14.21 -3.67
CA PRO A 283 15.59 -13.81 -4.33
C PRO A 283 16.32 -12.75 -3.50
N LEU A 284 17.62 -12.93 -3.23
CA LEU A 284 18.42 -11.91 -2.53
C LEU A 284 18.43 -10.58 -3.28
N GLU A 285 18.47 -10.64 -4.61
CA GLU A 285 18.37 -9.50 -5.52
C GLU A 285 17.06 -8.72 -5.44
N TYR A 286 16.02 -9.26 -4.79
CA TYR A 286 14.79 -8.49 -4.52
C TYR A 286 15.05 -7.32 -3.57
N TYR A 287 15.98 -7.49 -2.61
CA TYR A 287 16.35 -6.48 -1.63
C TYR A 287 17.66 -5.75 -1.99
N ASP A 288 18.56 -6.41 -2.73
CA ASP A 288 19.88 -5.87 -3.06
C ASP A 288 19.84 -4.96 -4.31
N ASP A 289 19.40 -3.71 -4.13
CA ASP A 289 19.49 -2.67 -5.16
C ASP A 289 20.86 -1.97 -5.11
N SER A 290 21.92 -2.78 -5.25
CA SER A 290 23.30 -2.34 -5.51
C SER A 290 23.98 -1.49 -4.43
N ASN A 291 23.83 -1.86 -3.14
CA ASN A 291 24.73 -1.50 -2.01
C ASN A 291 24.15 -1.81 -0.61
N GLU A 292 23.04 -2.55 -0.49
CA GLU A 292 22.43 -2.79 0.83
C GLU A 292 23.26 -3.78 1.65
N SER A 293 23.38 -3.54 2.96
CA SER A 293 24.11 -4.46 3.82
C SER A 293 23.28 -5.73 4.06
N LEU A 294 23.95 -6.88 4.18
CA LEU A 294 23.27 -8.14 4.52
C LEU A 294 22.44 -7.99 5.81
N ASN A 295 22.89 -7.18 6.77
CA ASN A 295 22.15 -6.91 8.00
C ASN A 295 20.83 -6.19 7.72
N ASP A 296 20.80 -5.19 6.83
CA ASP A 296 19.56 -4.48 6.48
C ASP A 296 18.58 -5.40 5.75
N ILE A 297 19.08 -6.28 4.89
CA ILE A 297 18.26 -7.31 4.21
C ILE A 297 17.65 -8.27 5.23
N LEU A 298 18.48 -8.86 6.09
CA LEU A 298 18.03 -9.81 7.12
C LEU A 298 17.04 -9.15 8.09
N TYR A 299 17.28 -7.89 8.48
CA TYR A 299 16.37 -7.16 9.34
C TYR A 299 15.04 -6.86 8.64
N THR A 300 15.08 -6.49 7.35
CA THR A 300 13.86 -6.29 6.55
C THR A 300 13.04 -7.57 6.50
N VAL A 301 13.67 -8.73 6.30
CA VAL A 301 13.00 -10.03 6.31
C VAL A 301 12.46 -10.37 7.70
N TYR A 302 13.21 -10.09 8.76
CA TYR A 302 12.73 -10.29 10.13
C TYR A 302 11.45 -9.51 10.40
N ILE A 303 11.39 -8.23 10.02
CA ILE A 303 10.21 -7.38 10.23
C ILE A 303 9.05 -7.71 9.28
N ALA A 304 9.34 -8.05 8.02
CA ALA A 304 8.30 -8.26 7.01
C ALA A 304 7.58 -9.61 7.15
N TYR A 305 8.26 -10.62 7.69
CA TYR A 305 7.75 -11.98 7.75
C TYR A 305 7.54 -12.46 9.20
N GLU A 306 8.24 -11.89 10.18
CA GLU A 306 8.28 -12.40 11.56
C GLU A 306 8.60 -13.92 11.61
N PRO A 307 9.68 -14.39 10.93
CA PRO A 307 9.99 -15.81 10.86
C PRO A 307 10.61 -16.33 12.17
N ASP A 308 10.54 -17.65 12.37
CA ASP A 308 11.28 -18.30 13.45
C ASP A 308 12.77 -18.43 13.10
N ILE A 309 13.10 -18.54 11.81
CA ILE A 309 14.44 -18.82 11.29
C ILE A 309 14.60 -18.15 9.91
N ILE A 310 15.79 -17.57 9.65
CA ILE A 310 16.23 -17.12 8.31
C ILE A 310 17.40 -18.00 7.83
#